data_AF-A0A8J8J9W5-F1
#
_entry.id   AF-A0A8J8J9W5-F1
#
_cell.length_a   1.000
_cell.length_b   1.000
_cell.length_c   1.000
_cell.angle_alpha   90.00
_cell.angle_beta   90.00
_cell.angle_gamma   90.00
#
_symmetry.space_group_name_H-M   'P 1'
#
loop_
_entity.id
_entity.type
_entity.pdbx_description
1 polymer ?
#
loop_
_entity_poly.entity_id
_entity_poly.type
_entity_poly.pdbx_seq_one_letter_code
_entity_poly.pdbx_strand_id
1 'polypeptide(L)'
;MGYIVFVTYDNDAERKRIDYLLDKWSSRATVKKPRGAVFYIETDEPQEFLEELFSRLEGNAGEKVEVYSARRVENRIKAKRRTLEYTISEERKVVERFIDYLLSKMNAGYSHSENEAKVYSVYTRKGRATIRATIDGDGRTKVALEIEGYGDAVDFLAERIDEELKLFAGD
;
A
#
# COMPACT_ATOMS: atom_id res chain seq x y z
N MET A 1 6.23 -24.27 0.98
CA MET A 1 5.35 -23.98 -0.18
C MET A 1 5.83 -22.69 -0.82
N GLY A 2 5.99 -22.64 -2.14
CA GLY A 2 6.41 -21.44 -2.87
C GLY A 2 5.20 -20.68 -3.43
N TYR A 3 5.37 -19.37 -3.66
CA TYR A 3 4.34 -18.51 -4.24
C TYR A 3 4.93 -17.70 -5.40
N ILE A 4 4.18 -17.56 -6.49
CA ILE A 4 4.46 -16.60 -7.56
C ILE A 4 3.57 -15.38 -7.33
N VAL A 5 4.17 -14.20 -7.22
CA VAL A 5 3.45 -12.95 -6.93
C VAL A 5 3.66 -11.99 -8.10
N PHE A 6 2.57 -11.67 -8.80
CA PHE A 6 2.56 -10.64 -9.84
C PHE A 6 2.29 -9.29 -9.19
N VAL A 7 3.22 -8.35 -9.35
CA VAL A 7 3.15 -7.01 -8.76
C VAL A 7 3.25 -5.97 -9.86
N THR A 8 2.19 -5.17 -10.03
CA THR A 8 2.23 -3.95 -10.83
C THR A 8 2.67 -2.80 -9.94
N TYR A 9 3.51 -1.92 -10.47
CA TYR A 9 3.96 -0.69 -9.80
C TYR A 9 3.95 0.47 -10.78
N ASP A 10 3.62 1.67 -10.31
CA ASP A 10 3.41 2.82 -11.20
C ASP A 10 4.68 3.65 -11.41
N ASN A 11 5.69 3.47 -10.54
CA ASN A 11 6.91 4.26 -10.57
C ASN A 11 8.13 3.51 -10.01
N ASP A 12 9.33 4.03 -10.33
CA ASP A 12 10.60 3.44 -9.89
C ASP A 12 10.78 3.47 -8.36
N ALA A 13 10.16 4.43 -7.67
CA ALA A 13 10.21 4.48 -6.21
C ALA A 13 9.44 3.31 -5.57
N GLU A 14 8.30 2.91 -6.12
CA GLU A 14 7.57 1.70 -5.71
C GLU A 14 8.38 0.44 -5.99
N ARG A 15 8.94 0.32 -7.20
CA ARG A 15 9.82 -0.80 -7.56
C ARG A 15 10.98 -0.95 -6.57
N LYS A 16 11.68 0.12 -6.24
CA LYS A 16 12.80 0.13 -5.27
C LYS A 16 12.36 -0.31 -3.87
N ARG A 17 11.14 0.05 -3.44
CA ARG A 17 10.59 -0.39 -2.14
C ARG A 17 10.29 -1.88 -2.14
N ILE A 18 9.77 -2.43 -3.23
CA ILE A 18 9.56 -3.87 -3.40
C ILE A 18 10.91 -4.60 -3.40
N ASP A 19 11.90 -4.09 -4.12
CA ASP A 19 13.26 -4.65 -4.15
C ASP A 19 13.86 -4.71 -2.73
N TYR A 20 13.78 -3.62 -1.98
CA TYR A 20 14.24 -3.57 -0.58
C TYR A 20 13.50 -4.58 0.32
N LEU A 21 12.19 -4.74 0.13
CA LEU A 21 11.41 -5.74 0.88
C LEU A 21 11.91 -7.15 0.57
N LEU A 22 12.11 -7.47 -0.69
CA LEU A 22 12.63 -8.77 -1.14
C LEU A 22 14.02 -9.05 -0.55
N ASP A 23 14.91 -8.07 -0.55
CA ASP A 23 16.24 -8.20 0.04
C ASP A 23 16.16 -8.45 1.56
N LYS A 24 15.29 -7.74 2.27
CA LYS A 24 15.06 -7.96 3.71
C LYS A 24 14.56 -9.38 3.99
N TRP A 25 13.67 -9.91 3.16
CA TRP A 25 13.11 -11.25 3.31
C TRP A 25 14.02 -12.37 2.85
N SER A 26 15.04 -12.08 2.03
CA SER A 26 16.03 -13.08 1.59
C SER A 26 16.74 -13.80 2.75
N SER A 27 16.82 -13.14 3.92
CA SER A 27 17.36 -13.72 5.16
C SER A 27 16.45 -14.76 5.85
N ARG A 28 15.14 -14.79 5.49
CA ARG A 28 14.10 -15.60 6.16
C ARG A 28 13.36 -16.53 5.20
N ALA A 29 13.47 -16.30 3.90
CA ALA A 29 12.81 -17.06 2.86
C ALA A 29 13.66 -17.09 1.59
N THR A 30 13.53 -18.15 0.80
CA THR A 30 14.12 -18.19 -0.55
C THR A 30 13.40 -17.21 -1.46
N VAL A 31 14.09 -16.16 -1.86
CA VAL A 31 13.60 -15.16 -2.82
C VAL A 31 14.26 -15.41 -4.16
N LYS A 32 13.46 -15.70 -5.19
CA LYS A 32 13.93 -15.88 -6.57
C LYS A 32 13.32 -14.80 -7.45
N LYS A 33 14.18 -14.03 -8.11
CA LYS A 33 13.82 -13.15 -9.24
C LYS A 33 14.25 -13.86 -10.52
N PRO A 34 13.33 -14.51 -11.26
CA PRO A 34 13.71 -15.25 -12.46
C PRO A 34 14.37 -14.31 -13.48
N ARG A 35 15.34 -14.84 -14.24
CA ARG A 35 16.01 -14.14 -15.33
C ARG A 35 15.46 -14.65 -16.66
N GLY A 36 15.40 -13.80 -17.68
CA GLY A 36 14.85 -14.15 -18.99
C GLY A 36 13.34 -13.90 -19.08
N ALA A 37 12.66 -14.68 -19.92
CA ALA A 37 11.22 -14.57 -20.11
C ALA A 37 10.46 -15.25 -18.97
N VAL A 38 9.54 -14.51 -18.35
CA VAL A 38 8.60 -15.03 -17.35
C VAL A 38 7.20 -14.72 -17.86
N PHE A 39 6.39 -15.75 -18.02
CA PHE A 39 5.01 -15.59 -18.48
C PHE A 39 4.09 -16.58 -17.76
N TYR A 40 2.81 -16.25 -17.80
CA TYR A 40 1.73 -17.09 -17.31
C TYR A 40 0.86 -17.48 -18.50
N ILE A 41 0.51 -18.75 -18.59
CA ILE A 41 -0.38 -19.30 -19.61
C ILE A 41 -1.48 -20.12 -18.95
N GLU A 42 -2.72 -19.89 -19.36
CA GLU A 42 -3.87 -20.74 -19.03
C GLU A 42 -4.20 -21.55 -20.27
N THR A 43 -4.08 -22.88 -20.18
CA THR A 43 -4.38 -23.81 -21.25
C THR A 43 -4.79 -25.16 -20.66
N ASP A 44 -5.67 -25.86 -21.36
CA ASP A 44 -6.04 -27.25 -21.03
C ASP A 44 -4.98 -28.25 -21.53
N GLU A 45 -4.06 -27.80 -22.40
CA GLU A 45 -3.03 -28.61 -23.05
C GLU A 45 -1.61 -28.11 -22.73
N PRO A 46 -1.20 -28.08 -21.44
CA PRO A 46 0.11 -27.52 -21.06
C PRO A 46 1.30 -28.31 -21.63
N GLN A 47 1.14 -29.61 -21.92
CA GLN A 47 2.22 -30.43 -22.47
C GLN A 47 2.54 -30.06 -23.92
N GLU A 48 1.54 -29.86 -24.77
CA GLU A 48 1.74 -29.46 -26.16
C GLU A 48 2.47 -28.12 -26.25
N PHE A 49 2.06 -27.14 -25.44
CA PHE A 49 2.77 -25.86 -25.33
C PHE A 49 4.23 -26.04 -24.91
N LEU A 50 4.51 -26.90 -23.93
CA LEU A 50 5.88 -27.14 -23.48
C LEU A 50 6.71 -27.85 -24.55
N GLU A 51 6.15 -28.83 -25.26
CA GLU A 51 6.83 -29.49 -26.38
C GLU A 51 7.22 -28.47 -27.46
N GLU A 52 6.28 -27.60 -27.85
CA GLU A 52 6.56 -26.51 -28.78
C GLU A 52 7.65 -25.58 -28.25
N LEU A 53 7.56 -25.12 -27.00
CA LEU A 53 8.56 -24.24 -26.39
C LEU A 53 9.97 -24.87 -26.40
N PHE A 54 10.08 -26.12 -25.92
CA PHE A 54 11.37 -26.82 -25.85
C PHE A 54 11.97 -27.03 -27.25
N SER A 55 11.16 -27.26 -28.29
CA SER A 55 11.62 -27.40 -29.67
C SER A 55 12.27 -26.13 -30.24
N ARG A 56 11.95 -24.97 -29.68
CA ARG A 56 12.46 -23.66 -30.12
C ARG A 56 13.72 -23.22 -29.39
N LEU A 57 14.14 -23.94 -28.33
CA LEU A 57 15.29 -23.57 -27.52
C LEU A 57 16.55 -24.30 -28.00
N GLU A 58 17.63 -23.54 -28.21
CA GLU A 58 18.94 -24.10 -28.52
C GLU A 58 19.60 -24.70 -27.27
N GLY A 59 20.45 -25.72 -27.44
CA GLY A 59 21.23 -26.33 -26.36
C GLY A 59 20.39 -27.17 -25.39
N ASN A 60 20.80 -27.25 -24.12
CA ASN A 60 20.09 -28.06 -23.12
C ASN A 60 18.84 -27.32 -22.61
N ALA A 61 17.71 -27.51 -23.28
CA ALA A 61 16.44 -26.89 -22.91
C ALA A 61 15.97 -27.26 -21.48
N GLY A 62 16.27 -28.47 -21.02
CA GLY A 62 15.88 -28.96 -19.68
C GLY A 62 16.52 -28.19 -18.51
N GLU A 63 17.67 -27.55 -18.74
CA GLU A 63 18.32 -26.69 -17.73
C GLU A 63 17.89 -25.23 -17.83
N LYS A 64 17.22 -24.85 -18.93
CA LYS A 64 16.83 -23.47 -19.24
C LYS A 64 15.38 -23.16 -18.86
N VAL A 65 14.53 -24.18 -18.77
CA VAL A 65 13.09 -24.02 -18.53
C VAL A 65 12.74 -24.54 -17.14
N GLU A 66 12.11 -23.67 -16.35
CA GLU A 66 11.49 -24.05 -15.08
C GLU A 66 9.99 -23.84 -15.18
N VAL A 67 9.22 -24.91 -14.93
CA VAL A 67 7.76 -24.89 -15.01
C VAL A 67 7.18 -25.02 -13.62
N TYR A 68 6.28 -24.11 -13.27
CA TYR A 68 5.53 -24.13 -12.02
C TYR A 68 4.05 -24.16 -12.33
N SER A 69 3.31 -25.11 -11.75
CA SER A 69 1.85 -25.04 -11.73
C SER A 69 1.43 -24.06 -10.64
N ALA A 70 0.62 -23.07 -11.01
CA ALA A 70 0.09 -22.08 -10.09
C ALA A 70 -1.44 -22.14 -10.08
N ARG A 71 -2.02 -21.88 -8.90
CA ARG A 71 -3.45 -21.62 -8.75
C ARG A 71 -3.60 -20.24 -8.12
N ARG A 72 -4.60 -19.49 -8.57
CA ARG A 72 -4.91 -18.19 -7.96
C ARG A 72 -5.26 -18.41 -6.49
N VAL A 73 -4.54 -17.72 -5.61
CA VAL A 73 -4.83 -17.70 -4.17
C VAL A 73 -5.63 -16.44 -3.89
N GLU A 74 -6.79 -16.58 -3.26
CA GLU A 74 -7.57 -15.42 -2.80
C GLU A 74 -6.79 -14.67 -1.71
N ASN A 75 -6.61 -13.36 -1.92
CA ASN A 75 -5.96 -12.52 -0.92
C ASN A 75 -6.93 -12.28 0.26
N ARG A 76 -6.51 -12.72 1.45
CA ARG A 76 -7.25 -12.48 2.71
C ARG A 76 -6.75 -11.26 3.48
N ILE A 77 -5.67 -10.62 3.03
CA ILE A 77 -5.13 -9.42 3.66
C ILE A 77 -6.05 -8.26 3.31
N LYS A 78 -6.71 -7.71 4.32
CA LYS A 78 -7.55 -6.52 4.19
C LYS A 78 -6.78 -5.29 4.65
N ALA A 79 -7.09 -4.15 4.05
CA ALA A 79 -6.64 -2.87 4.57
C ALA A 79 -7.17 -2.70 6.00
N LYS A 80 -6.33 -2.17 6.88
CA LYS A 80 -6.73 -1.73 8.21
C LYS A 80 -7.30 -0.32 8.09
N ARG A 81 -8.34 -0.04 8.88
CA ARG A 81 -8.96 1.28 8.96
C ARG A 81 -9.06 1.73 10.42
N ARG A 82 -8.74 3.00 10.66
CA ARG A 82 -8.94 3.69 11.94
C ARG A 82 -9.65 5.01 11.65
N THR A 83 -10.64 5.34 12.47
CA THR A 83 -11.34 6.63 12.39
C THR A 83 -11.08 7.37 13.69
N LEU A 84 -10.68 8.63 13.57
CA LEU A 84 -10.56 9.55 14.69
C LEU A 84 -11.60 10.65 14.52
N GLU A 85 -12.38 10.89 15.57
CA GLU A 85 -13.46 11.88 15.56
C GLU A 85 -13.30 12.84 16.73
N TYR A 86 -13.34 14.13 16.45
CA TYR A 86 -13.24 15.19 17.46
C TYR A 86 -14.28 16.27 17.23
N THR A 87 -14.69 16.93 18.31
CA THR A 87 -15.41 18.19 18.27
C THR A 87 -14.54 19.24 18.95
N ILE A 88 -14.12 20.24 18.19
CA ILE A 88 -13.17 21.26 18.64
C ILE A 88 -13.91 22.58 18.78
N SER A 89 -13.73 23.26 19.92
CA SER A 89 -14.38 24.54 20.24
C SER A 89 -13.65 25.73 19.59
N GLU A 90 -13.37 25.61 18.30
CA GLU A 90 -12.70 26.61 17.47
C GLU A 90 -13.46 26.78 16.16
N GLU A 91 -13.24 27.89 15.47
CA GLU A 91 -13.82 28.13 14.14
C GLU A 91 -13.20 27.19 13.09
N ARG A 92 -14.01 26.84 12.08
CA ARG A 92 -13.63 25.91 11.01
C ARG A 92 -12.27 26.24 10.40
N LYS A 93 -12.03 27.51 10.12
CA LYS A 93 -10.80 27.99 9.46
C LYS A 93 -9.56 27.83 10.33
N VAL A 94 -9.69 27.86 11.65
CA VAL A 94 -8.58 27.60 12.57
C VAL A 94 -8.25 26.11 12.56
N VAL A 95 -9.29 25.26 12.67
CA VAL A 95 -9.15 23.81 12.63
C VAL A 95 -8.59 23.31 11.31
N GLU A 96 -9.08 23.80 10.16
CA GLU A 96 -8.56 23.44 8.84
C GLU A 96 -7.08 23.75 8.70
N ARG A 97 -6.63 24.93 9.15
CA ARG A 97 -5.21 25.31 9.13
C ARG A 97 -4.36 24.40 10.01
N PHE A 98 -4.88 24.01 11.19
CA PHE A 98 -4.19 23.08 12.06
C PHE A 98 -4.04 21.70 11.42
N ILE A 99 -5.12 21.17 10.82
CA ILE A 99 -5.08 19.88 10.12
C ILE A 99 -4.11 19.92 8.94
N ASP A 100 -4.15 20.97 8.12
CA ASP A 100 -3.22 21.13 7.00
C ASP A 100 -1.75 21.19 7.49
N TYR A 101 -1.49 21.89 8.60
CA TYR A 101 -0.17 21.92 9.26
C TYR A 101 0.26 20.52 9.74
N LEU A 102 -0.62 19.81 10.46
CA LEU A 102 -0.35 18.48 11.01
C LEU A 102 -0.03 17.49 9.88
N LEU A 103 -0.84 17.48 8.83
CA LEU A 103 -0.66 16.61 7.66
C LEU A 103 0.65 16.95 6.92
N SER A 104 0.96 18.23 6.75
CA SER A 104 2.23 18.68 6.18
C SER A 104 3.45 18.24 7.02
N LYS A 105 3.37 18.37 8.36
CA LYS A 105 4.40 17.88 9.31
C LYS A 105 4.65 16.38 9.17
N MET A 106 3.65 15.62 8.72
CA MET A 106 3.77 14.17 8.45
C MET A 106 4.18 13.84 7.01
N ASN A 107 4.52 14.83 6.19
CA ASN A 107 4.78 14.69 4.76
C ASN A 107 3.60 14.05 3.99
N ALA A 108 2.37 14.38 4.40
CA ALA A 108 1.19 13.97 3.67
C ALA A 108 1.07 14.75 2.35
N GLY A 109 1.01 14.03 1.24
CA GLY A 109 0.75 14.61 -0.07
C GLY A 109 -0.74 14.67 -0.33
N TYR A 110 -1.29 15.85 -0.56
CA TYR A 110 -2.66 16.00 -1.05
C TYR A 110 -2.81 15.22 -2.37
N SER A 111 -3.86 14.41 -2.45
CA SER A 111 -4.13 13.54 -3.61
C SER A 111 -5.28 14.12 -4.44
N HIS A 112 -6.47 14.25 -3.84
CA HIS A 112 -7.67 14.81 -4.47
C HIS A 112 -8.70 15.14 -3.38
N SER A 113 -9.82 15.74 -3.78
CA SER A 113 -11.01 15.86 -2.94
C SER A 113 -12.07 14.87 -3.42
N GLU A 114 -12.74 14.22 -2.49
CA GLU A 114 -13.83 13.28 -2.73
C GLU A 114 -15.04 13.76 -1.93
N ASN A 115 -16.07 14.27 -2.61
CA ASN A 115 -17.20 14.97 -1.99
C ASN A 115 -16.71 16.14 -1.11
N GLU A 116 -17.04 16.12 0.19
CA GLU A 116 -16.61 17.11 1.18
C GLU A 116 -15.30 16.72 1.90
N ALA A 117 -14.71 15.57 1.56
CA ALA A 117 -13.47 15.09 2.17
C ALA A 117 -12.25 15.46 1.33
N LYS A 118 -11.18 15.90 2.00
CA LYS A 118 -9.85 16.01 1.39
C LYS A 118 -9.08 14.72 1.60
N VAL A 119 -8.50 14.16 0.54
CA VAL A 119 -7.78 12.89 0.57
C VAL A 119 -6.28 13.12 0.43
N TYR A 120 -5.51 12.52 1.34
CA TYR A 120 -4.07 12.65 1.41
C TYR A 120 -3.41 11.28 1.39
N SER A 121 -2.26 11.17 0.72
CA SER A 121 -1.39 9.98 0.76
C SER A 121 -0.20 10.24 1.66
N VAL A 122 0.09 9.33 2.59
CA VAL A 122 1.24 9.43 3.49
C VAL A 122 2.15 8.22 3.33
N TYR A 123 3.44 8.48 3.20
CA TYR A 123 4.48 7.46 3.20
C TYR A 123 5.27 7.55 4.50
N THR A 124 5.24 6.48 5.27
CA THR A 124 5.98 6.36 6.53
C THR A 124 7.02 5.26 6.42
N ARG A 125 7.92 5.20 7.42
CA ARG A 125 8.84 4.05 7.56
C ARG A 125 8.10 2.72 7.84
N LYS A 126 6.83 2.78 8.24
CA LYS A 126 5.97 1.62 8.54
C LYS A 126 5.09 1.18 7.36
N GLY A 127 5.07 1.94 6.27
CA GLY A 127 4.24 1.67 5.10
C GLY A 127 3.53 2.92 4.59
N ARG A 128 2.60 2.71 3.65
CA ARG A 128 1.75 3.76 3.07
C ARG A 128 0.36 3.69 3.68
N ALA A 129 -0.25 4.86 3.89
CA ALA A 129 -1.66 4.98 4.23
C ALA A 129 -2.30 6.15 3.47
N THR A 130 -3.62 6.12 3.38
CA THR A 130 -4.46 7.21 2.90
C THR A 130 -5.19 7.80 4.09
N ILE A 131 -5.27 9.13 4.16
CA ILE A 131 -6.04 9.86 5.16
C ILE A 131 -7.15 10.62 4.43
N ARG A 132 -8.41 10.34 4.77
CA ARG A 132 -9.56 11.15 4.38
C ARG A 132 -9.93 12.06 5.53
N ALA A 133 -9.92 13.36 5.29
CA ALA A 133 -10.25 14.38 6.27
C ALA A 133 -11.56 15.08 5.92
N THR A 134 -12.54 15.01 6.81
CA THR A 134 -13.80 15.73 6.73
C THR A 134 -13.88 16.70 7.89
N ILE A 135 -14.17 17.97 7.59
CA ILE A 135 -14.24 19.05 8.56
C ILE A 135 -15.52 19.83 8.32
N ASP A 136 -16.38 19.89 9.33
CA ASP A 136 -17.71 20.50 9.24
C ASP A 136 -18.06 21.32 10.50
N GLY A 137 -19.01 22.26 10.36
CA GLY A 137 -19.49 23.13 11.44
C GLY A 137 -18.69 24.42 11.62
N ASP A 138 -19.31 25.40 12.28
CA ASP A 138 -18.73 26.72 12.59
C ASP A 138 -18.92 27.05 14.08
N GLY A 139 -17.86 27.47 14.77
CA GLY A 139 -17.80 27.67 16.23
C GLY A 139 -17.70 26.39 17.09
N ARG A 140 -18.21 25.26 16.60
CA ARG A 140 -17.93 23.90 17.12
C ARG A 140 -17.65 22.96 15.95
N THR A 141 -16.41 22.95 15.51
CA THR A 141 -16.02 22.21 14.32
C THR A 141 -15.83 20.73 14.63
N LYS A 142 -16.52 19.90 13.85
CA LYS A 142 -16.37 18.45 13.87
C LYS A 142 -15.29 18.05 12.88
N VAL A 143 -14.37 17.21 13.32
CA VAL A 143 -13.29 16.65 12.49
C VAL A 143 -13.42 15.15 12.49
N ALA A 144 -13.46 14.54 11.32
CA ALA A 144 -13.34 13.11 11.12
C ALA A 144 -12.13 12.81 10.23
N LEU A 145 -11.20 12.01 10.74
CA LEU A 145 -10.03 11.53 10.02
C LEU A 145 -10.10 10.01 9.88
N GLU A 146 -10.38 9.54 8.66
CA GLU A 146 -10.32 8.12 8.33
C GLU A 146 -8.94 7.78 7.75
N ILE A 147 -8.25 6.86 8.40
CA ILE A 147 -6.90 6.41 8.02
C ILE A 147 -7.00 4.97 7.56
N GLU A 148 -6.63 4.71 6.32
CA GLU A 148 -6.70 3.39 5.69
C GLU A 148 -5.37 2.99 5.06
N GLY A 149 -4.95 1.75 5.25
CA GLY A 149 -3.67 1.27 4.70
C GLY A 149 -3.35 -0.17 5.08
N TYR A 150 -2.11 -0.60 4.80
CA TYR A 150 -1.63 -1.94 5.12
C TYR A 150 -0.47 -1.90 6.11
N GLY A 151 -0.37 -2.94 6.95
CA GLY A 151 0.65 -3.03 7.99
C GLY A 151 0.48 -2.00 9.10
N ASP A 152 1.59 -1.65 9.76
CA ASP A 152 1.59 -0.83 10.97
C ASP A 152 1.41 0.68 10.71
N ALA A 153 1.38 1.10 9.43
CA ALA A 153 1.29 2.52 9.08
C ALA A 153 0.01 3.17 9.60
N VAL A 154 -1.10 2.41 9.66
CA VAL A 154 -2.41 2.92 10.07
C VAL A 154 -2.42 3.28 11.56
N ASP A 155 -1.96 2.38 12.43
CA ASP A 155 -1.91 2.66 13.87
C ASP A 155 -0.91 3.75 14.20
N PHE A 156 0.28 3.68 13.59
CA PHE A 156 1.33 4.68 13.79
C PHE A 156 0.86 6.11 13.46
N LEU A 157 0.09 6.27 12.37
CA LEU A 157 -0.49 7.56 12.02
C LEU A 157 -1.65 7.93 12.93
N ALA A 158 -2.53 6.98 13.25
CA ALA A 158 -3.67 7.23 14.12
C ALA A 158 -3.24 7.71 15.51
N GLU A 159 -2.27 7.04 16.13
CA GLU A 159 -1.74 7.41 17.45
C GLU A 159 -1.13 8.81 17.42
N ARG A 160 -0.29 9.08 16.41
CA ARG A 160 0.38 10.38 16.29
C ARG A 160 -0.59 11.53 16.04
N ILE A 161 -1.63 11.30 15.23
CA ILE A 161 -2.67 12.28 14.95
C ILE A 161 -3.54 12.49 16.19
N ASP A 162 -3.89 11.42 16.89
CA ASP A 162 -4.69 11.47 18.13
C ASP A 162 -3.98 12.28 19.22
N GLU A 163 -2.68 12.06 19.42
CA GLU A 163 -1.86 12.84 20.35
C GLU A 163 -1.90 14.35 20.03
N GLU A 164 -1.68 14.73 18.77
CA GLU A 164 -1.63 16.14 18.37
C GLU A 164 -3.03 16.79 18.42
N LEU A 165 -4.09 16.04 18.11
CA LEU A 165 -5.47 16.55 18.16
C LEU A 165 -5.98 16.73 19.58
N LYS A 166 -5.65 15.83 20.51
CA LYS A 166 -5.98 16.00 21.93
C LYS A 166 -5.34 17.26 22.51
N LEU A 167 -4.04 17.45 22.24
CA LEU A 167 -3.31 18.65 22.65
C LEU A 167 -3.93 19.93 22.10
N PHE A 168 -4.42 19.89 20.86
CA PHE A 168 -5.06 21.05 20.24
C PHE A 168 -6.50 21.28 20.73
N ALA A 169 -7.27 20.22 20.98
CA ALA A 169 -8.63 20.30 21.50
C ALA A 169 -8.69 20.68 22.99
N GLY A 170 -7.57 20.51 23.73
CA GLY A 170 -7.48 20.79 25.15
C GLY A 170 -7.88 19.62 26.05
N ASP A 171 -7.79 18.38 25.53
CA ASP A 171 -8.11 17.12 26.21
C ASP A 171 -6.85 16.37 26.72
#